data_AF-A0A3E0PJN6-F1
#
_entry.id   AF-A0A3E0PJN6-F1
#
_cell.length_a   1.000
_cell.length_b   1.000
_cell.length_c   1.000
_cell.angle_alpha   90.00
_cell.angle_beta   90.00
_cell.angle_gamma   90.00
#
_symmetry.space_group_name_H-M   'P 1'
#
loop_
_entity.id
_entity.type
_entity.pdbx_description
1 polymer ?
#
loop_
_entity_poly.entity_id
_entity_poly.type
_entity_poly.pdbx_seq_one_letter_code
_entity_poly.pdbx_strand_id
1 'polypeptide(L)'
;MSFDIFAAGTPNFHFSRDNNPDDDVFSTAEVLNILSALGPHRNQVGLAIEETLAPDNFLNALKKLAETEVTHLFNSAAGFLALQKRARQGWIAISTRETHTFWVDTTGFSKYTFSPGSNPGRELFKAIKKDLDNTDMNNWGVLRMIAIVMTLYKNHLKENDHVMLSIELTN
;
A
#
# COMPACT_ATOMS: atom_id res chain seq x y z
N MET A 1 5.59 16.48 -7.51
CA MET A 1 6.75 16.07 -6.71
C MET A 1 7.03 14.62 -7.06
N SER A 2 8.10 14.03 -6.56
CA SER A 2 8.41 12.61 -6.81
C SER A 2 9.11 12.01 -5.62
N PHE A 3 8.84 10.74 -5.34
CA PHE A 3 9.46 10.01 -4.24
C PHE A 3 10.33 8.86 -4.73
N ASP A 4 11.33 8.53 -3.93
CA ASP A 4 12.18 7.36 -4.07
C ASP A 4 11.69 6.25 -3.15
N ILE A 5 11.80 5.01 -3.62
CA ILE A 5 11.46 3.83 -2.82
C ILE A 5 12.60 2.81 -2.86
N PHE A 6 12.98 2.35 -1.69
CA PHE A 6 13.88 1.22 -1.50
C PHE A 6 13.18 0.14 -0.68
N ALA A 7 13.39 -1.12 -1.01
CA ALA A 7 12.86 -2.22 -0.22
C ALA A 7 13.83 -3.40 -0.17
N ALA A 8 13.94 -3.98 1.02
CA ALA A 8 14.78 -5.14 1.28
C ALA A 8 14.01 -6.17 2.11
N GLY A 9 14.22 -7.45 1.84
CA GLY A 9 13.54 -8.51 2.58
C GLY A 9 14.20 -9.87 2.52
N THR A 10 13.80 -10.78 3.41
CA THR A 10 14.37 -12.13 3.47
C THR A 10 13.85 -13.01 2.34
N PRO A 11 14.67 -13.92 1.75
CA PRO A 11 16.06 -14.20 2.11
C PRO A 11 17.10 -13.28 1.44
N ASN A 12 16.84 -12.68 0.28
CA ASN A 12 17.76 -11.76 -0.43
C ASN A 12 17.00 -10.83 -1.41
N PHE A 13 15.80 -10.40 -1.04
CA PHE A 13 15.00 -9.50 -1.86
C PHE A 13 15.55 -8.08 -1.78
N HIS A 14 15.72 -7.44 -2.94
CA HIS A 14 16.07 -6.04 -3.06
C HIS A 14 15.26 -5.42 -4.20
N PHE A 15 14.75 -4.22 -3.97
CA PHE A 15 14.05 -3.43 -4.95
C PHE A 15 14.37 -1.95 -4.70
N SER A 16 14.66 -1.21 -5.76
CA SER A 16 14.86 0.24 -5.69
C SER A 16 14.23 0.87 -6.91
N ARG A 17 13.58 2.01 -6.72
CA ARG A 17 13.10 2.82 -7.83
C ARG A 17 13.07 4.28 -7.43
N ASP A 18 13.70 5.09 -8.27
CA ASP A 18 13.83 6.52 -8.05
C ASP A 18 12.83 7.28 -8.92
N ASN A 19 12.53 8.53 -8.52
CA ASN A 19 11.65 9.45 -9.24
C ASN A 19 10.26 8.88 -9.56
N ASN A 20 9.61 8.24 -8.60
CA ASN A 20 8.23 7.80 -8.78
C ASN A 20 7.32 9.03 -8.76
N PRO A 21 6.37 9.15 -9.71
CA PRO A 21 5.47 10.29 -9.72
C PRO A 21 4.61 10.29 -8.46
N ASP A 22 4.56 11.45 -7.79
CA ASP A 22 3.49 11.70 -6.82
C ASP A 22 2.19 11.86 -7.59
N ASP A 23 1.22 11.01 -7.27
CA ASP A 23 -0.16 11.13 -7.75
C ASP A 23 -0.99 11.99 -6.77
N ASP A 24 -2.28 12.13 -7.05
CA ASP A 24 -3.22 12.86 -6.19
C ASP A 24 -3.20 12.34 -4.73
N VAL A 25 -3.32 13.26 -3.78
CA VAL A 25 -3.49 12.96 -2.35
C VAL A 25 -4.81 12.22 -2.15
N PHE A 26 -4.82 11.15 -1.36
CA PHE A 26 -6.04 10.40 -1.10
C PHE A 26 -6.64 10.68 0.28
N SER A 27 -7.96 10.51 0.40
CA SER A 27 -8.64 10.56 1.69
C SER A 27 -8.52 9.21 2.40
N THR A 28 -7.92 9.21 3.59
CA THR A 28 -7.84 8.01 4.41
C THR A 28 -9.22 7.38 4.68
N ALA A 29 -10.24 8.22 4.92
CA ALA A 29 -11.58 7.72 5.23
C ALA A 29 -12.16 6.95 4.04
N GLU A 30 -11.91 7.42 2.81
CA GLU A 30 -12.33 6.75 1.58
C GLU A 30 -11.60 5.43 1.39
N VAL A 31 -10.27 5.42 1.53
CA VAL A 31 -9.47 4.19 1.44
C VAL A 31 -9.91 3.16 2.48
N LEU A 32 -10.13 3.57 3.73
CA LEU A 32 -10.61 2.67 4.79
C LEU A 32 -12.03 2.17 4.55
N ASN A 33 -12.91 3.00 3.96
CA ASN A 33 -14.26 2.59 3.58
C ASN A 33 -14.21 1.57 2.44
N ILE A 34 -13.38 1.78 1.41
CA ILE A 34 -13.15 0.82 0.33
C ILE A 34 -12.59 -0.48 0.92
N LEU A 35 -11.55 -0.44 1.75
CA LEU A 35 -10.98 -1.63 2.42
C LEU A 35 -11.98 -2.36 3.33
N SER A 36 -12.97 -1.64 3.88
CA SER A 36 -14.04 -2.24 4.70
C SER A 36 -15.15 -2.84 3.85
N ALA A 37 -15.46 -2.24 2.69
CA ALA A 37 -16.42 -2.75 1.71
C ALA A 37 -15.85 -3.94 0.91
N LEU A 38 -14.53 -3.99 0.74
CA LEU A 38 -13.77 -5.14 0.23
C LEU A 38 -13.72 -6.25 1.28
N GLY A 39 -14.89 -6.83 1.59
CA GLY A 39 -14.99 -8.14 2.23
C GLY A 39 -14.48 -9.26 1.32
N PRO A 40 -14.49 -10.53 1.76
CA PRO A 40 -13.99 -11.69 0.99
C PRO A 40 -14.76 -12.00 -0.31
N HIS A 41 -15.71 -11.15 -0.72
CA HIS A 41 -16.56 -11.36 -1.89
C HIS A 41 -16.21 -10.36 -3.00
N ARG A 42 -15.52 -10.88 -4.03
CA ARG A 42 -15.04 -10.18 -5.24
C ARG A 42 -16.11 -9.51 -6.12
N ASN A 43 -17.41 -9.61 -5.79
CA ASN A 43 -18.47 -9.37 -6.78
C ASN A 43 -19.18 -8.01 -6.70
N GLN A 44 -18.77 -7.08 -5.83
CA GLN A 44 -19.49 -5.80 -5.70
C GLN A 44 -18.85 -4.62 -6.45
N VAL A 45 -17.60 -4.75 -6.91
CA VAL A 45 -16.94 -3.65 -7.64
C VAL A 45 -17.52 -3.50 -9.05
N GLY A 46 -17.86 -4.61 -9.72
CA GLY A 46 -18.41 -4.60 -11.09
C GLY A 46 -19.84 -4.05 -11.19
N LEU A 47 -20.67 -4.21 -10.15
CA LEU A 47 -22.07 -3.79 -10.16
C LEU A 47 -22.28 -2.30 -9.85
N ALA A 48 -21.33 -1.65 -9.16
CA ALA A 48 -21.41 -0.21 -8.86
C ALA A 48 -21.01 0.68 -10.07
N ILE A 49 -20.37 0.10 -11.09
CA ILE A 49 -19.80 0.84 -12.22
C ILE A 49 -20.81 0.97 -13.38
N GLU A 50 -21.75 0.04 -13.52
CA GLU A 50 -22.76 0.08 -14.59
C GLU A 50 -23.81 1.20 -14.40
N GLU A 51 -24.15 1.58 -13.16
CA GLU A 51 -25.19 2.59 -12.88
C GLU A 51 -24.73 4.05 -13.04
N THR A 52 -23.42 4.31 -13.27
CA THR A 52 -22.85 5.68 -13.22
C THR A 52 -22.18 6.14 -14.53
N LEU A 53 -22.39 5.43 -15.65
CA LEU A 53 -21.86 5.83 -16.97
C LEU A 53 -22.71 6.94 -17.61
N ALA A 54 -22.79 8.10 -16.95
CA ALA A 54 -23.16 9.35 -17.59
C ALA A 54 -21.90 9.98 -18.25
N PRO A 55 -21.94 10.38 -19.53
CA PRO A 55 -20.76 10.78 -20.30
C PRO A 55 -20.00 12.01 -19.73
N ASP A 56 -20.64 12.86 -18.94
CA ASP A 56 -20.02 14.07 -18.37
C ASP A 56 -19.12 13.80 -17.14
N ASN A 57 -19.18 12.58 -16.57
CA ASN A 57 -18.40 12.17 -15.40
C ASN A 57 -17.46 10.98 -15.68
N PHE A 58 -17.28 10.60 -16.95
CA PHE A 58 -16.50 9.42 -17.33
C PHE A 58 -15.06 9.46 -16.81
N LEU A 59 -14.38 10.61 -16.90
CA LEU A 59 -13.00 10.75 -16.39
C LEU A 59 -12.94 10.57 -14.87
N ASN A 60 -13.92 11.10 -14.14
CA ASN A 60 -14.00 10.95 -12.68
C ASN A 60 -14.35 9.51 -12.27
N ALA A 61 -15.20 8.83 -13.03
CA ALA A 61 -15.50 7.42 -12.83
C ALA A 61 -14.27 6.54 -13.10
N LEU A 62 -13.51 6.81 -14.16
CA LEU A 62 -12.24 6.13 -14.45
C LEU A 62 -11.20 6.34 -13.35
N LYS A 63 -11.07 7.57 -12.84
CA LYS A 63 -10.19 7.86 -11.70
C LYS A 63 -10.58 7.04 -10.48
N LYS A 64 -11.85 7.08 -10.07
CA LYS A 64 -12.36 6.29 -8.93
C LYS A 64 -12.17 4.79 -9.10
N LEU A 65 -12.32 4.29 -10.32
CA LEU A 65 -12.06 2.89 -10.64
C LEU A 65 -10.58 2.55 -10.45
N ALA A 66 -9.68 3.38 -10.96
CA ALA A 66 -8.24 3.21 -10.76
C ALA A 66 -7.84 3.24 -9.28
N GLU A 67 -8.40 4.17 -8.50
CA GLU A 67 -8.19 4.29 -7.04
C GLU A 67 -8.69 3.05 -6.29
N THR A 68 -9.86 2.54 -6.65
CA THR A 68 -10.43 1.31 -6.09
C THR A 68 -9.55 0.11 -6.41
N GLU A 69 -9.04 0.03 -7.64
CA GLU A 69 -8.16 -1.06 -8.07
C GLU A 69 -6.81 -1.01 -7.34
N VAL A 70 -6.20 0.16 -7.17
CA VAL A 70 -4.98 0.33 -6.38
C VAL A 70 -5.21 -0.12 -4.94
N THR A 71 -6.33 0.27 -4.33
CA THR A 71 -6.69 -0.15 -2.97
C THR A 71 -6.89 -1.66 -2.88
N HIS A 72 -7.54 -2.26 -3.88
CA HIS A 72 -7.74 -3.70 -3.95
C HIS A 72 -6.42 -4.46 -4.14
N LEU A 73 -5.50 -3.93 -4.97
CA LEU A 73 -4.18 -4.50 -5.20
C LEU A 73 -3.34 -4.45 -3.92
N PHE A 74 -3.33 -3.31 -3.21
CA PHE A 74 -2.69 -3.17 -1.91
C PHE A 74 -3.23 -4.20 -0.90
N ASN A 75 -4.55 -4.30 -0.79
CA ASN A 75 -5.20 -5.25 0.11
C ASN A 75 -4.85 -6.70 -0.22
N SER A 76 -4.93 -7.05 -1.49
CA SER A 76 -4.63 -8.40 -1.98
C SER A 76 -3.16 -8.76 -1.77
N ALA A 77 -2.22 -7.84 -2.03
CA ALA A 77 -0.80 -8.06 -1.83
C ALA A 77 -0.46 -8.32 -0.36
N ALA A 78 -1.01 -7.52 0.57
CA ALA A 78 -0.87 -7.76 2.01
C ALA A 78 -1.51 -9.10 2.41
N GLY A 79 -2.68 -9.44 1.86
CA GLY A 79 -3.35 -10.72 2.07
C GLY A 79 -2.54 -11.92 1.60
N PHE A 80 -1.92 -11.86 0.41
CA PHE A 80 -1.10 -12.95 -0.11
C PHE A 80 0.18 -13.17 0.71
N LEU A 81 0.77 -12.11 1.24
CA LEU A 81 1.88 -12.22 2.19
C LEU A 81 1.42 -12.87 3.50
N ALA A 82 0.24 -12.50 4.00
CA ALA A 82 -0.33 -13.09 5.22
C ALA A 82 -0.65 -14.59 5.10
N LEU A 83 -0.84 -15.11 3.89
CA LEU A 83 -1.07 -16.54 3.62
C LEU A 83 0.19 -17.41 3.67
N GLN A 84 1.40 -16.83 3.80
CA GLN A 84 2.62 -17.62 3.93
C GLN A 84 2.62 -18.46 5.22
N LYS A 85 3.15 -19.69 5.18
CA LYS A 85 3.16 -20.62 6.33
C LYS A 85 3.80 -20.01 7.59
N ARG A 86 4.82 -19.15 7.40
CA ARG A 86 5.51 -18.44 8.48
C ARG A 86 5.20 -16.95 8.56
N ALA A 87 4.09 -16.50 7.96
CA ALA A 87 3.68 -15.09 7.99
C ALA A 87 3.51 -14.55 9.43
N ARG A 88 3.03 -15.39 10.37
CA ARG A 88 2.84 -15.01 11.78
C ARG A 88 4.12 -14.58 12.51
N GLN A 89 5.27 -15.03 12.03
CA GLN A 89 6.59 -14.65 12.56
C GLN A 89 7.22 -13.51 11.74
N GLY A 90 6.50 -13.04 10.72
CA GLY A 90 6.91 -12.01 9.79
C GLY A 90 6.38 -10.62 10.15
N TRP A 91 6.94 -9.63 9.47
CA TRP A 91 6.60 -8.23 9.61
C TRP A 91 6.81 -7.48 8.29
N ILE A 92 6.09 -6.37 8.16
CA ILE A 92 6.34 -5.34 7.15
C ILE A 92 6.67 -4.06 7.91
N ALA A 93 7.83 -3.48 7.67
CA ALA A 93 8.22 -2.19 8.21
C ALA A 93 8.26 -1.17 7.08
N ILE A 94 7.71 0.01 7.31
CA ILE A 94 7.75 1.15 6.39
C ILE A 94 8.36 2.33 7.13
N SER A 95 9.49 2.83 6.63
CA SER A 95 10.08 4.09 7.05
C SER A 95 9.81 5.15 6.00
N THR A 96 9.45 6.35 6.43
CA THR A 96 9.21 7.51 5.58
C THR A 96 10.14 8.63 5.98
N ARG A 97 10.66 9.38 5.00
CA ARG A 97 11.49 10.55 5.23
C ARG A 97 11.17 11.63 4.22
N GLU A 98 10.79 12.80 4.72
CA GLU A 98 10.64 14.01 3.92
C GLU A 98 11.83 14.92 4.18
N THR A 99 12.59 15.19 3.13
CA THR A 99 13.80 16.00 3.18
C THR A 99 13.50 17.47 2.97
N HIS A 100 14.13 18.31 3.79
CA HIS A 100 13.85 19.73 3.79
C HIS A 100 15.13 20.56 3.62
N THR A 101 15.04 21.63 2.84
CA THR A 101 16.19 22.51 2.59
C THR A 101 16.49 23.43 3.78
N PHE A 102 15.46 23.85 4.52
CA PHE A 102 15.57 24.92 5.51
C PHE A 102 15.23 24.51 6.95
N TRP A 103 14.80 23.27 7.18
CA TRP A 103 14.50 22.74 8.50
C TRP A 103 14.87 21.25 8.58
N VAL A 104 14.72 20.66 9.76
CA VAL A 104 15.05 19.25 10.02
C VAL A 104 14.08 18.35 9.26
N ASP A 105 14.60 17.29 8.67
CA ASP A 105 13.81 16.28 7.97
C ASP A 105 12.71 15.70 8.86
N THR A 106 11.56 15.43 8.25
CA THR A 106 10.46 14.72 8.93
C THR A 106 10.63 13.23 8.70
N THR A 107 10.60 12.42 9.75
CA THR A 107 10.75 10.96 9.64
C THR A 107 9.59 10.23 10.31
N GLY A 108 9.11 9.17 9.67
CA GLY A 108 8.12 8.25 10.21
C GLY A 108 8.63 6.80 10.18
N PHE A 109 8.15 5.98 11.12
CA PHE A 109 8.47 4.55 11.16
C PHE A 109 7.31 3.75 11.70
N SER A 110 6.80 2.85 10.86
CA SER A 110 5.70 1.97 11.18
C SER A 110 6.09 0.52 10.95
N LYS A 111 5.75 -0.34 11.92
CA LYS A 111 5.95 -1.79 11.80
C LYS A 111 4.62 -2.51 12.00
N TYR A 112 4.25 -3.31 11.01
CA TYR A 112 3.10 -4.19 11.05
C TYR A 112 3.55 -5.64 11.20
N THR A 113 2.98 -6.36 12.17
CA THR A 113 3.14 -7.81 12.35
C THR A 113 1.84 -8.51 12.00
N PHE A 114 1.92 -9.59 11.23
CA PHE A 114 0.72 -10.32 10.80
C PHE A 114 -0.01 -10.95 11.99
N SER A 115 -1.25 -10.52 12.23
CA SER A 115 -2.11 -11.04 13.28
C SER A 115 -3.18 -11.97 12.70
N PRO A 116 -3.56 -13.09 13.37
CA PRO A 116 -4.64 -13.95 12.93
C PRO A 116 -6.02 -13.29 13.16
N GLY A 117 -6.89 -13.34 12.14
CA GLY A 117 -8.32 -13.00 12.27
C GLY A 117 -8.76 -11.64 11.68
N SER A 118 -7.86 -10.93 11.00
CA SER A 118 -8.11 -9.58 10.49
C SER A 118 -7.94 -9.48 8.97
N ASN A 119 -8.40 -8.35 8.40
CA ASN A 119 -8.07 -7.93 7.04
C ASN A 119 -6.65 -7.32 7.05
N PRO A 120 -5.60 -8.02 6.55
CA PRO A 120 -4.21 -7.59 6.72
C PRO A 120 -3.90 -6.28 6.00
N GLY A 121 -4.52 -6.03 4.85
CA GLY A 121 -4.35 -4.76 4.14
C GLY A 121 -4.90 -3.59 4.93
N ARG A 122 -6.08 -3.74 5.54
CA ARG A 122 -6.68 -2.71 6.40
C ARG A 122 -5.82 -2.42 7.63
N GLU A 123 -5.27 -3.44 8.27
CA GLU A 123 -4.42 -3.25 9.46
C GLU A 123 -3.07 -2.64 9.12
N LEU A 124 -2.43 -3.11 8.03
CA LEU A 124 -1.20 -2.53 7.52
C LEU A 124 -1.41 -1.04 7.22
N PHE A 125 -2.47 -0.70 6.50
CA PHE A 125 -2.79 0.69 6.18
C PHE A 125 -3.01 1.54 7.45
N LYS A 126 -3.76 1.03 8.43
CA LYS A 126 -3.95 1.72 9.72
C LYS A 126 -2.62 1.94 10.46
N ALA A 127 -1.69 0.99 10.38
CA ALA A 127 -0.40 1.10 11.03
C ALA A 127 0.43 2.24 10.40
N ILE A 128 0.51 2.29 9.06
CA ILE A 128 1.40 3.20 8.34
C ILE A 128 0.82 4.60 8.12
N LYS A 129 -0.51 4.74 8.18
CA LYS A 129 -1.24 5.98 7.85
C LYS A 129 -0.63 7.21 8.52
N LYS A 130 -0.47 7.17 9.85
CA LYS A 130 -0.02 8.34 10.62
C LYS A 130 1.33 8.85 10.13
N ASP A 131 2.23 7.94 9.78
CA ASP A 131 3.57 8.29 9.35
C ASP A 131 3.57 8.82 7.91
N LEU A 132 2.72 8.27 7.04
CA LEU A 132 2.49 8.81 5.69
C LEU A 132 1.90 10.23 5.74
N ASP A 133 0.91 10.47 6.61
CA ASP A 133 0.31 11.80 6.80
C ASP A 133 1.34 12.81 7.32
N ASN A 134 2.21 12.41 8.25
CA ASN A 134 3.21 13.30 8.85
C ASN A 134 4.35 13.67 7.90
N THR A 135 4.61 12.86 6.88
CA THR A 135 5.74 13.04 5.94
C THR A 135 5.28 13.46 4.53
N ASP A 136 4.03 13.94 4.41
CA ASP A 136 3.38 14.30 3.14
C ASP A 136 3.44 13.21 2.05
N MET A 137 3.49 11.94 2.47
CA MET A 137 3.57 10.76 1.59
C MET A 137 2.23 10.04 1.45
N ASN A 138 1.12 10.69 1.84
CA ASN A 138 -0.23 10.13 1.79
C ASN A 138 -0.87 10.25 0.39
N ASN A 139 -0.22 9.69 -0.62
CA ASN A 139 -0.64 9.82 -2.02
C ASN A 139 -0.79 8.46 -2.73
N TRP A 140 -1.59 8.44 -3.82
CA TRP A 140 -1.91 7.20 -4.54
C TRP A 140 -0.69 6.51 -5.13
N GLY A 141 0.33 7.28 -5.54
CA GLY A 141 1.59 6.79 -6.10
C GLY A 141 2.37 5.96 -5.07
N VAL A 142 2.47 6.47 -3.84
CA VAL A 142 3.09 5.76 -2.71
C VAL A 142 2.35 4.46 -2.40
N LEU A 143 1.02 4.50 -2.26
CA LEU A 143 0.23 3.30 -1.96
C LEU A 143 0.38 2.23 -3.06
N ARG A 144 0.35 2.65 -4.33
CA ARG A 144 0.58 1.79 -5.49
C ARG A 144 1.97 1.17 -5.46
N MET A 145 3.01 1.94 -5.17
CA MET A 145 4.37 1.41 -5.15
C MET A 145 4.61 0.44 -3.99
N ILE A 146 4.09 0.72 -2.80
CA ILE A 146 4.12 -0.23 -1.67
C ILE A 146 3.44 -1.56 -2.10
N ALA A 147 2.29 -1.49 -2.77
CA ALA A 147 1.57 -2.66 -3.24
C ALA A 147 2.34 -3.47 -4.30
N ILE A 148 3.03 -2.79 -5.22
CA ILE A 148 3.93 -3.42 -6.21
C ILE A 148 5.09 -4.11 -5.50
N VAL A 149 5.75 -3.45 -4.56
CA VAL A 149 6.86 -4.03 -3.78
C VAL A 149 6.42 -5.30 -3.04
N MET A 150 5.28 -5.25 -2.35
CA MET A 150 4.72 -6.42 -1.66
C MET A 150 4.45 -7.59 -2.63
N THR A 151 3.94 -7.28 -3.83
CA THR A 151 3.66 -8.29 -4.86
C THR A 151 4.95 -8.91 -5.41
N LEU A 152 5.95 -8.09 -5.73
CA LEU A 152 7.27 -8.58 -6.18
C LEU A 152 7.95 -9.42 -5.10
N TYR A 153 7.88 -8.97 -3.85
CA TYR A 153 8.40 -9.70 -2.71
C TYR A 153 7.70 -11.05 -2.54
N LYS A 154 6.37 -11.10 -2.67
CA LYS A 154 5.60 -12.34 -2.60
C LYS A 154 6.05 -13.37 -3.65
N ASN A 155 6.39 -12.93 -4.85
CA ASN A 155 6.90 -13.80 -5.91
C ASN A 155 8.33 -14.31 -5.64
N HIS A 156 9.09 -13.60 -4.83
CA HIS A 156 10.44 -14.00 -4.42
C HIS A 156 10.43 -15.03 -3.27
N LEU A 157 9.38 -15.04 -2.44
CA LEU A 157 9.27 -15.93 -1.28
C LEU A 157 9.00 -17.39 -1.67
N LYS A 158 9.74 -18.31 -1.05
CA LYS A 158 9.44 -19.75 -1.04
C LYS A 158 8.45 -20.09 0.07
N GLU A 159 7.84 -21.26 -0.02
CA GLU A 159 6.72 -21.69 0.83
C GLU A 159 6.99 -21.67 2.35
N ASN A 160 8.26 -21.81 2.77
CA ASN A 160 8.68 -21.85 4.17
C ASN A 160 9.46 -20.60 4.62
N ASP A 161 9.57 -19.58 3.76
CA ASP A 161 10.29 -18.37 4.10
C ASP A 161 9.50 -17.51 5.09
N HIS A 162 10.23 -16.75 5.90
CA HIS A 162 9.63 -15.73 6.76
C HIS A 162 9.33 -14.48 5.93
N VAL A 163 8.18 -13.87 6.18
CA VAL A 163 7.80 -12.61 5.53
C VAL A 163 8.44 -11.47 6.32
N MET A 164 9.64 -11.04 5.98
CA MET A 164 10.30 -9.89 6.61
C MET A 164 10.65 -8.89 5.52
N LEU A 165 9.90 -7.80 5.45
CA LEU A 165 10.02 -6.78 4.41
C LEU A 165 10.19 -5.42 5.06
N SER A 166 11.27 -4.73 4.71
CA SER A 166 11.49 -3.32 5.02
C SER A 166 11.31 -2.51 3.75
N ILE A 167 10.56 -1.41 3.84
CA ILE A 167 10.32 -0.45 2.77
C ILE A 167 10.72 0.92 3.29
N GLU A 168 11.53 1.64 2.53
CA GLU A 168 11.94 3.00 2.81
C GLU A 168 11.42 3.90 1.70
N LEU A 169 10.78 4.99 2.09
CA LEU A 169 10.23 6.01 1.22
C LEU A 169 10.93 7.34 1.52
N THR A 170 11.43 8.01 0.48
CA THR A 170 12.10 9.32 0.62
C THR A 170 11.51 10.31 -0.38
N ASN A 171 11.19 11.53 0.08
CA ASN A 171 10.74 12.67 -0.73
C ASN A 171 11.67 13.85 -0.47
#